data_AF-A0A699TXA5-F1
#
_entry.id   AF-A0A699TXA5-F1
#
_cell.length_a   1.000
_cell.length_b   1.000
_cell.length_c   1.000
_cell.angle_alpha   90.00
_cell.angle_beta   90.00
_cell.angle_gamma   90.00
#
_symmetry.space_group_name_H-M   'P 1'
#
loop_
_entity.id
_entity.type
_entity.pdbx_description
1 polymer ?
#
loop_
_entity_poly.entity_id
_entity_poly.type
_entity_poly.pdbx_seq_one_letter_code
_entity_poly.pdbx_strand_id
1 'polypeptide(L)'
;AQAQVTGLSDDHAVDVWLQMILSYGDVVDVAEVMPPNLPVPTGLLQVANEFLICAAVRSPLGELIGVVLVMIPLPHKRLSAAQVYGLQTHAAGLHTIIQPGPDTASGGLAAIERLRLLESVVVHAKDAILITEAEPIDLPGPRIVYCNPAFLATTGFALDEVMGQTPRILQCEETSRETLRQLKEALQQWKPVEVELINARRDGT
;
A
#
# COMPACT_ATOMS: atom_id res chain seq x y z
N ALA A 1 1.97 34.37 -10.26
CA ALA A 1 3.28 34.75 -10.83
C ALA A 1 3.95 33.47 -11.31
N GLN A 2 3.81 33.18 -12.61
CA GLN A 2 4.43 32.03 -13.26
C GLN A 2 5.87 32.43 -13.61
N ALA A 3 6.85 31.80 -12.98
CA ALA A 3 8.25 31.94 -13.39
C ALA A 3 8.47 31.00 -14.59
N GLN A 4 8.55 31.60 -15.78
CA GLN A 4 9.09 30.94 -16.96
C GLN A 4 10.54 30.55 -16.71
N VAL A 5 10.82 29.25 -16.64
CA VAL A 5 12.16 28.72 -16.89
C VAL A 5 12.25 28.46 -18.39
N THR A 6 12.49 29.53 -19.14
CA THR A 6 12.93 29.48 -20.54
C THR A 6 14.44 29.22 -20.56
N GLY A 7 14.88 28.11 -21.15
CA GLY A 7 16.30 27.97 -21.51
C GLY A 7 16.89 26.56 -21.61
N LEU A 8 16.15 25.49 -21.29
CA LEU A 8 16.66 24.12 -21.45
C LEU A 8 16.13 23.51 -22.75
N SER A 9 16.99 22.81 -23.51
CA SER A 9 16.52 21.91 -24.56
C SER A 9 15.63 20.83 -23.93
N ASP A 10 14.62 20.35 -24.66
CA ASP A 10 13.67 19.35 -24.15
C ASP A 10 14.41 18.10 -23.65
N ASP A 11 15.48 17.67 -24.34
CA ASP A 11 16.38 16.59 -23.91
C ASP A 11 17.02 16.85 -22.54
N HIS A 12 17.49 18.08 -22.29
CA HIS A 12 18.10 18.42 -21.00
C HIS A 12 17.06 18.48 -19.88
N ALA A 13 15.83 18.91 -20.19
CA ALA A 13 14.73 18.87 -19.23
C ALA A 13 14.35 17.41 -18.88
N VAL A 14 14.34 16.51 -19.87
CA VAL A 14 14.14 15.06 -19.67
C VAL A 14 15.23 14.48 -18.76
N ASP A 15 16.50 14.77 -19.03
CA ASP A 15 17.61 14.24 -18.23
C ASP A 15 17.55 14.70 -16.77
N VAL A 16 17.32 15.99 -16.53
CA VAL A 16 17.17 16.56 -15.17
C VAL A 16 15.99 15.94 -14.45
N TRP A 17 14.86 15.77 -15.15
CA TRP A 17 13.65 15.17 -14.59
C TRP A 17 13.86 13.70 -14.21
N LEU A 18 14.48 12.91 -15.09
CA LEU A 18 14.80 11.50 -14.85
C LEU A 18 15.78 11.32 -13.69
N GLN A 19 16.86 12.11 -13.67
CA GLN A 19 17.84 12.06 -12.57
C GLN A 19 17.20 12.39 -11.22
N MET A 20 16.29 13.37 -11.18
CA MET A 20 15.59 13.73 -9.95
C MET A 20 14.67 12.60 -9.48
N ILE A 21 13.75 12.13 -10.33
CA ILE A 21 12.74 11.15 -9.91
C ILE A 21 13.40 9.82 -9.54
N LEU A 22 14.37 9.36 -10.33
CA LEU A 22 15.05 8.09 -10.08
C LEU A 22 16.05 8.15 -8.91
N SER A 23 16.29 9.33 -8.32
CA SER A 23 17.04 9.44 -7.07
C SER A 23 16.28 8.88 -5.85
N TYR A 24 14.94 8.82 -5.94
CA TYR A 24 14.08 8.28 -4.88
C TYR A 24 13.91 6.76 -4.95
N GLY A 25 14.31 6.13 -6.07
CA GLY A 25 14.25 4.69 -6.27
C GLY A 25 13.96 4.32 -7.72
N ASP A 26 13.87 3.01 -7.97
CA ASP A 26 13.61 2.49 -9.31
C ASP A 26 12.10 2.39 -9.64
N VAL A 27 11.22 2.45 -8.64
CA VAL A 27 9.77 2.57 -8.81
C VAL A 27 9.27 3.70 -7.93
N VAL A 28 8.72 4.73 -8.57
CA VAL A 28 8.45 6.00 -7.92
C VAL A 28 7.09 6.54 -8.31
N ASP A 29 6.28 6.88 -7.31
CA ASP A 29 5.08 7.68 -7.49
C ASP A 29 5.50 9.14 -7.75
N VAL A 30 5.37 9.56 -9.01
CA VAL A 30 5.88 10.85 -9.45
C VAL A 30 5.18 12.00 -8.73
N ALA A 31 3.88 11.87 -8.43
CA ALA A 31 3.12 12.94 -7.79
C ALA A 31 3.56 13.21 -6.34
N GLU A 32 4.09 12.19 -5.65
CA GLU A 32 4.56 12.31 -4.27
C GLU A 32 5.93 13.00 -4.18
N VAL A 33 6.81 12.74 -5.16
CA VAL A 33 8.19 13.21 -5.13
C VAL A 33 8.44 14.46 -5.98
N MET A 34 7.47 14.90 -6.79
CA MET A 34 7.66 16.03 -7.71
C MET A 34 7.65 17.38 -6.98
N PRO A 35 8.78 18.11 -6.94
CA PRO A 35 8.80 19.44 -6.34
C PRO A 35 8.08 20.46 -7.24
N PRO A 36 7.49 21.52 -6.66
CA PRO A 36 6.64 22.48 -7.38
C PRO A 36 7.32 23.27 -8.50
N ASN A 37 8.66 23.25 -8.56
CA ASN A 37 9.47 23.99 -9.55
C ASN A 37 10.32 23.07 -10.45
N LEU A 38 10.07 21.76 -10.47
CA LEU A 38 10.79 20.86 -11.36
C LEU A 38 10.37 21.10 -12.81
N PRO A 39 11.31 21.24 -13.76
CA PRO A 39 10.96 21.25 -15.17
C PRO A 39 10.39 19.88 -15.56
N VAL A 40 9.13 19.86 -15.99
CA VAL A 40 8.46 18.66 -16.50
C VAL A 40 8.65 18.62 -18.02
N PRO A 41 9.11 17.50 -18.60
CA PRO A 41 9.25 17.33 -20.03
C PRO A 41 7.97 17.69 -20.79
N THR A 42 8.09 18.29 -21.96
CA THR A 42 6.95 18.82 -22.71
C THR A 42 5.88 17.74 -22.97
N GLY A 43 6.31 16.51 -23.26
CA GLY A 43 5.43 15.36 -23.49
C GLY A 43 4.64 14.89 -22.26
N LEU A 44 5.06 15.26 -21.04
CA LEU A 44 4.42 14.85 -19.78
C LEU A 44 3.53 15.94 -19.18
N LEU A 45 3.53 17.16 -19.72
CA LEU A 45 2.71 18.27 -19.21
C LEU A 45 1.21 17.96 -19.18
N GLN A 46 0.71 17.17 -20.14
CA GLN A 46 -0.71 16.82 -20.23
C GLN A 46 -1.16 15.86 -19.13
N VAL A 47 -0.23 15.11 -18.54
CA VAL A 47 -0.49 14.02 -17.58
C VAL A 47 0.09 14.32 -16.20
N ALA A 48 0.72 15.50 -16.02
CA ALA A 48 1.39 15.91 -14.79
C ALA A 48 0.48 15.98 -13.56
N ASN A 49 -0.84 15.99 -13.74
CA ASN A 49 -1.83 16.02 -12.66
C ASN A 49 -2.60 14.69 -12.50
N GLU A 50 -2.19 13.67 -13.25
CA GLU A 50 -2.72 12.31 -13.17
C GLU A 50 -1.86 11.45 -12.24
N PHE A 51 -2.36 10.27 -11.86
CA PHE A 51 -1.54 9.30 -11.16
C PHE A 51 -0.51 8.71 -12.13
N LEU A 52 0.76 8.89 -11.80
CA LEU A 52 1.89 8.53 -12.65
C LEU A 52 2.93 7.77 -11.81
N ILE A 53 3.16 6.50 -12.15
CA ILE A 53 4.29 5.74 -11.61
C ILE A 53 5.38 5.65 -12.67
N CYS A 54 6.59 5.99 -12.27
CA CYS A 54 7.80 5.77 -13.05
C CYS A 54 8.48 4.49 -12.60
N ALA A 55 8.77 3.59 -13.53
CA ALA A 55 9.58 2.40 -13.31
C ALA A 55 10.84 2.45 -14.19
N ALA A 56 12.02 2.38 -13.58
CA ALA A 56 13.29 2.35 -14.29
C ALA A 56 13.47 1.04 -15.06
N VAL A 57 14.11 1.11 -16.22
CA VAL A 57 14.58 -0.06 -16.97
C VAL A 57 16.08 0.05 -17.05
N ARG A 58 16.79 -0.90 -16.44
CA ARG A 58 18.25 -0.87 -16.33
C ARG A 58 18.87 -2.06 -17.04
N SER A 59 20.08 -1.88 -17.54
CA SER A 59 20.86 -2.98 -18.09
C SER A 59 21.27 -3.95 -16.97
N PRO A 60 21.70 -5.18 -17.30
CA PRO A 60 22.32 -6.07 -16.33
C PRO A 60 23.52 -5.46 -15.58
N LEU A 61 24.13 -4.42 -16.15
CA LEU A 61 25.26 -3.67 -15.57
C LEU A 61 24.80 -2.50 -14.68
N GLY A 62 23.48 -2.30 -14.52
CA GLY A 62 22.88 -1.24 -13.70
C GLY A 62 22.67 0.10 -14.40
N GLU A 63 23.04 0.20 -15.69
CA GLU A 63 22.90 1.44 -16.47
C GLU A 63 21.44 1.69 -16.82
N LEU A 64 20.97 2.94 -16.71
CA LEU A 64 19.60 3.29 -17.12
C LEU A 64 19.48 3.16 -18.64
N ILE A 65 18.65 2.22 -19.10
CA ILE A 65 18.29 2.05 -20.51
C ILE A 65 17.09 2.95 -20.86
N GLY A 66 16.16 3.10 -19.92
CA GLY A 66 14.98 3.93 -20.10
C GLY A 66 14.03 3.84 -18.92
N VAL A 67 12.80 4.31 -19.10
CA VAL A 67 11.74 4.26 -18.10
C VAL A 67 10.43 3.79 -18.72
N VAL A 68 9.61 3.12 -17.91
CA VAL A 68 8.20 2.84 -18.22
C VAL A 68 7.35 3.70 -17.30
N LEU A 69 6.41 4.41 -17.92
CA LEU A 69 5.45 5.25 -17.21
C LEU A 69 4.10 4.56 -17.20
N VAL A 70 3.58 4.27 -16.01
CA VAL A 70 2.24 3.73 -15.81
C VAL A 70 1.34 4.88 -15.39
N MET A 71 0.32 5.16 -16.20
CA MET A 71 -0.59 6.28 -15.99
C MET A 71 -2.00 5.79 -15.73
N ILE A 72 -2.69 6.47 -14.81
CA ILE A 72 -4.13 6.31 -14.63
C ILE A 72 -4.75 7.69 -14.80
N PRO A 73 -5.76 7.84 -15.67
CA PRO A 73 -6.41 9.12 -15.96
C PRO A 73 -7.37 9.56 -14.85
N LEU A 74 -6.88 9.49 -13.61
CA LEU A 74 -7.50 9.99 -12.40
C LEU A 74 -6.44 10.77 -11.61
N PRO A 75 -6.79 11.93 -11.04
CA PRO A 75 -5.87 12.65 -10.17
C PRO A 75 -5.46 11.78 -8.99
N HIS A 76 -4.18 11.83 -8.61
CA HIS A 76 -3.64 11.13 -7.44
C HIS A 76 -4.51 11.35 -6.18
N LYS A 77 -4.95 12.59 -5.94
CA LYS A 77 -5.84 12.98 -4.82
C LYS A 77 -7.22 12.32 -4.80
N ARG A 78 -7.64 11.66 -5.88
CA ARG A 78 -8.93 10.93 -5.96
C ARG A 78 -8.80 9.44 -5.65
N LEU A 79 -7.58 8.93 -5.48
CA LEU A 79 -7.33 7.54 -5.12
C LEU A 79 -7.25 7.40 -3.59
N SER A 80 -7.81 6.31 -3.06
CA SER A 80 -7.63 5.96 -1.66
C SER A 80 -6.20 5.46 -1.39
N ALA A 81 -5.75 5.50 -0.13
CA ALA A 81 -4.43 4.99 0.26
C ALA A 81 -4.22 3.51 -0.16
N ALA A 82 -5.28 2.69 -0.06
CA ALA A 82 -5.24 1.28 -0.48
C ALA A 82 -5.09 1.14 -2.00
N GLN A 83 -5.74 2.00 -2.79
CA GLN A 83 -5.59 2.01 -4.25
C GLN A 83 -4.18 2.43 -4.66
N VAL A 84 -3.64 3.48 -4.05
CA VAL A 84 -2.26 3.93 -4.30
C VAL A 84 -1.27 2.80 -3.97
N TYR A 85 -1.40 2.17 -2.81
CA TYR A 85 -0.54 1.07 -2.38
C TYR A 85 -0.61 -0.13 -3.35
N GLY A 86 -1.81 -0.54 -3.77
CA GLY A 86 -1.99 -1.63 -4.73
C GLY A 86 -1.34 -1.33 -6.07
N LEU A 87 -1.46 -0.10 -6.58
CA LEU A 87 -0.85 0.33 -7.82
C LEU A 87 0.67 0.39 -7.75
N GLN A 88 1.23 0.91 -6.66
CA GLN A 88 2.68 0.90 -6.40
C GLN A 88 3.21 -0.55 -6.35
N THR A 89 2.48 -1.45 -5.67
CA THR A 89 2.84 -2.87 -5.59
C THR A 89 2.85 -3.54 -6.98
N HIS A 90 1.84 -3.27 -7.81
CA HIS A 90 1.79 -3.80 -9.17
C HIS A 90 2.89 -3.23 -10.06
N ALA A 91 3.21 -1.93 -9.92
CA ALA A 91 4.30 -1.31 -10.65
C ALA A 91 5.67 -1.87 -10.25
N ALA A 92 5.88 -2.20 -8.97
CA ALA A 92 7.06 -2.91 -8.51
C ALA A 92 7.20 -4.30 -9.17
N GLY A 93 6.09 -5.03 -9.29
CA GLY A 93 6.06 -6.30 -10.03
C GLY A 93 6.41 -6.14 -11.52
N LEU A 94 5.83 -5.13 -12.18
CA LEU A 94 6.15 -4.81 -13.58
C LEU A 94 7.60 -4.43 -13.77
N HIS A 95 8.15 -3.60 -12.89
CA HIS A 95 9.56 -3.20 -12.91
C HIS A 95 10.48 -4.41 -12.93
N THR A 96 10.21 -5.45 -12.13
CA THR A 96 11.02 -6.67 -12.15
C THR A 96 10.89 -7.45 -13.46
N ILE A 97 9.68 -7.54 -14.02
CA ILE A 97 9.42 -8.28 -15.28
C ILE A 97 10.11 -7.59 -16.48
N ILE A 98 10.18 -6.27 -16.49
CA ILE A 98 10.66 -5.47 -17.63
C ILE A 98 12.19 -5.37 -17.66
N GLN A 99 12.89 -5.76 -16.60
CA GLN A 99 14.36 -5.69 -16.60
C GLN A 99 14.95 -6.62 -17.69
N PRO A 100 15.83 -6.11 -18.57
CA PRO A 100 16.54 -6.94 -19.54
C PRO A 100 17.59 -7.81 -18.84
N GLY A 101 17.44 -9.14 -18.94
CA GLY A 101 18.40 -10.12 -18.45
C GLY A 101 17.93 -11.55 -18.73
N PRO A 102 18.84 -12.56 -18.71
CA PRO A 102 18.46 -13.95 -18.97
C PRO A 102 17.59 -14.56 -17.86
N ASP A 103 17.55 -13.96 -16.66
CA ASP A 103 16.91 -14.48 -15.45
C ASP A 103 16.06 -13.44 -14.68
N THR A 104 15.55 -12.39 -15.33
CA THR A 104 14.79 -11.31 -14.65
C THR A 104 13.33 -11.67 -14.36
N ALA A 105 12.78 -12.70 -15.01
CA ALA A 105 11.44 -13.18 -14.70
C ALA A 105 11.37 -13.92 -13.35
N SER A 106 12.42 -14.61 -12.92
CA SER A 106 12.36 -15.55 -11.79
C SER A 106 12.34 -14.86 -10.42
N GLY A 107 13.01 -13.73 -10.23
CA GLY A 107 13.01 -13.01 -8.94
C GLY A 107 11.69 -12.30 -8.63
N GLY A 108 11.09 -11.65 -9.64
CA GLY A 108 9.81 -10.95 -9.51
C GLY A 108 8.62 -11.88 -9.48
N LEU A 109 8.59 -12.91 -10.35
CA LEU A 109 7.59 -13.97 -10.22
C LEU A 109 7.76 -14.70 -8.89
N ALA A 110 8.97 -15.06 -8.44
CA ALA A 110 9.12 -15.73 -7.15
C ALA A 110 8.64 -14.86 -5.98
N ALA A 111 8.86 -13.54 -6.02
CA ALA A 111 8.33 -12.62 -5.02
C ALA A 111 6.79 -12.53 -5.08
N ILE A 112 6.21 -12.41 -6.28
CA ILE A 112 4.75 -12.39 -6.48
C ILE A 112 4.11 -13.74 -6.13
N GLU A 113 4.73 -14.85 -6.49
CA GLU A 113 4.32 -16.21 -6.14
C GLU A 113 4.41 -16.42 -4.64
N ARG A 114 5.47 -15.94 -3.99
CA ARG A 114 5.57 -15.97 -2.53
C ARG A 114 4.48 -15.12 -1.88
N LEU A 115 4.17 -13.94 -2.41
CA LEU A 115 3.05 -13.11 -1.92
C LEU A 115 1.71 -13.81 -2.11
N ARG A 116 1.45 -14.43 -3.28
CA ARG A 116 0.24 -15.23 -3.54
C ARG A 116 0.14 -16.44 -2.63
N LEU A 117 1.25 -17.11 -2.34
CA LEU A 117 1.31 -18.22 -1.39
C LEU A 117 0.99 -17.74 0.03
N LEU A 118 1.57 -16.62 0.47
CA LEU A 118 1.28 -16.03 1.78
C LEU A 118 -0.17 -15.56 1.88
N GLU A 119 -0.70 -14.89 0.87
CA GLU A 119 -2.11 -14.50 0.77
C GLU A 119 -3.01 -15.73 0.85
N SER A 120 -2.72 -16.77 0.07
CA SER A 120 -3.45 -18.04 0.11
C SER A 120 -3.43 -18.66 1.52
N VAL A 121 -2.30 -18.61 2.23
CA VAL A 121 -2.21 -19.12 3.60
C VAL A 121 -3.13 -18.32 4.54
N VAL A 122 -3.12 -16.98 4.47
CA VAL A 122 -3.98 -16.15 5.33
C VAL A 122 -5.46 -16.31 5.00
N VAL A 123 -5.82 -16.38 3.71
CA VAL A 123 -7.20 -16.52 3.24
C VAL A 123 -7.78 -17.89 3.60
N HIS A 124 -6.98 -18.96 3.53
CA HIS A 124 -7.43 -20.33 3.81
C HIS A 124 -7.10 -20.82 5.23
N ALA A 125 -6.48 -19.99 6.07
CA ALA A 125 -6.31 -20.28 7.49
C ALA A 125 -7.69 -20.50 8.14
N LYS A 126 -7.77 -21.48 9.04
CA LYS A 126 -8.98 -21.76 9.82
C LYS A 126 -9.13 -20.83 11.02
N ASP A 127 -8.04 -20.19 11.43
CA ASP A 127 -8.04 -19.21 12.52
C ASP A 127 -8.58 -17.87 12.02
N ALA A 128 -9.32 -17.18 12.89
CA ALA A 128 -9.83 -15.85 12.62
C ALA A 128 -8.68 -14.83 12.66
N ILE A 129 -8.42 -14.17 11.53
CA ILE A 129 -7.33 -13.19 11.39
C ILE A 129 -7.93 -11.85 10.97
N LEU A 130 -7.52 -10.78 11.66
CA LEU A 130 -7.82 -9.40 11.28
C LEU A 130 -6.57 -8.53 11.41
N ILE A 131 -6.54 -7.42 10.67
CA ILE A 131 -5.50 -6.39 10.76
C ILE A 131 -6.21 -5.05 10.96
N THR A 132 -5.69 -4.24 11.87
CA THR A 132 -6.19 -2.89 12.11
C THR A 132 -5.14 -1.84 11.82
N GLU A 133 -5.58 -0.58 11.71
CA GLU A 133 -4.71 0.57 11.92
C GLU A 133 -3.99 0.45 13.26
N ALA A 134 -2.84 1.10 13.41
CA ALA A 134 -2.09 1.09 14.67
C ALA A 134 -2.65 2.11 15.68
N GLU A 135 -3.17 3.24 15.19
CA GLU A 135 -3.72 4.34 15.99
C GLU A 135 -5.07 4.80 15.41
N PRO A 136 -5.95 5.42 16.22
CA PRO A 136 -5.82 5.67 17.66
C PRO A 136 -6.17 4.43 18.51
N ILE A 137 -5.44 4.20 19.60
CA ILE A 137 -5.74 3.11 20.56
C ILE A 137 -6.93 3.48 21.47
N ASP A 138 -7.02 4.76 21.83
CA ASP A 138 -8.15 5.34 22.57
C ASP A 138 -9.42 5.40 21.72
N LEU A 139 -10.56 5.76 22.32
CA LEU A 139 -11.85 5.86 21.61
C LEU A 139 -11.73 6.77 20.37
N PRO A 140 -12.20 6.32 19.18
CA PRO A 140 -13.05 5.16 18.92
C PRO A 140 -12.33 3.80 18.79
N GLY A 141 -11.00 3.78 18.75
CA GLY A 141 -10.14 2.59 18.61
C GLY A 141 -9.63 2.41 17.18
N PRO A 142 -8.65 1.51 16.97
CA PRO A 142 -8.09 1.27 15.65
C PRO A 142 -9.11 0.60 14.74
N ARG A 143 -9.15 1.01 13.47
CA ARG A 143 -10.12 0.48 12.50
C ARG A 143 -9.58 -0.75 11.80
N ILE A 144 -10.46 -1.72 11.55
CA ILE A 144 -10.16 -2.93 10.79
C ILE A 144 -9.94 -2.56 9.33
N VAL A 145 -8.76 -2.89 8.82
CA VAL A 145 -8.36 -2.68 7.41
C VAL A 145 -8.33 -3.99 6.63
N TYR A 146 -8.40 -5.14 7.32
CA TYR A 146 -8.48 -6.46 6.70
C TYR A 146 -9.05 -7.49 7.68
N CYS A 147 -9.80 -8.46 7.17
CA CYS A 147 -10.16 -9.70 7.87
C CYS A 147 -10.23 -10.87 6.89
N ASN A 148 -9.88 -12.07 7.33
CA ASN A 148 -9.96 -13.27 6.50
C ASN A 148 -11.38 -13.89 6.52
N PRO A 149 -11.72 -14.81 5.59
CA PRO A 149 -13.03 -15.47 5.56
C PRO A 149 -13.36 -16.26 6.84
N ALA A 150 -12.37 -16.84 7.51
CA ALA A 150 -12.58 -17.55 8.77
C ALA A 150 -13.07 -16.62 9.90
N PHE A 151 -12.60 -15.37 9.94
CA PHE A 151 -13.11 -14.36 10.86
C PHE A 151 -14.61 -14.11 10.63
N LEU A 152 -15.03 -13.91 9.38
CA LEU A 152 -16.44 -13.67 9.02
C LEU A 152 -17.31 -14.88 9.38
N ALA A 153 -16.85 -16.10 9.07
CA ALA A 153 -17.57 -17.33 9.38
C ALA A 153 -17.69 -17.59 10.89
N THR A 154 -16.64 -17.27 11.67
CA THR A 154 -16.61 -17.49 13.13
C THR A 154 -17.48 -16.49 13.89
N THR A 155 -17.47 -15.23 13.43
CA THR A 155 -18.17 -14.13 14.10
C THR A 155 -19.59 -13.91 13.56
N GLY A 156 -19.89 -14.37 12.34
CA GLY A 156 -21.19 -14.21 11.69
C GLY A 156 -21.44 -12.84 11.08
N PHE A 157 -20.45 -11.94 11.07
CA PHE A 157 -20.57 -10.62 10.44
C PHE A 157 -20.33 -10.69 8.93
N ALA A 158 -21.00 -9.82 8.17
CA ALA A 158 -20.68 -9.59 6.77
C ALA A 158 -19.46 -8.67 6.62
N LEU A 159 -18.76 -8.76 5.49
CA LEU A 159 -17.52 -7.99 5.25
C LEU A 159 -17.76 -6.47 5.34
N ASP A 160 -18.86 -5.99 4.76
CA ASP A 160 -19.28 -4.58 4.78
C ASP A 160 -19.66 -4.07 6.18
N GLU A 161 -20.07 -4.96 7.08
CA GLU A 161 -20.31 -4.63 8.48
C GLU A 161 -19.00 -4.55 9.30
N VAL A 162 -17.91 -5.18 8.84
CA VAL A 162 -16.64 -5.28 9.57
C VAL A 162 -15.63 -4.23 9.14
N MET A 163 -15.50 -4.00 7.83
CA MET A 163 -14.45 -3.13 7.30
C MET A 163 -14.62 -1.69 7.80
N GLY A 164 -13.54 -1.09 8.30
CA GLY A 164 -13.53 0.27 8.86
C GLY A 164 -14.13 0.40 10.26
N GLN A 165 -14.70 -0.67 10.83
CA GLN A 165 -15.14 -0.71 12.23
C GLN A 165 -13.99 -0.99 13.18
N THR A 166 -14.20 -0.79 14.48
CA THR A 166 -13.25 -1.20 15.52
C THR A 166 -13.53 -2.64 15.97
N PRO A 167 -12.51 -3.47 16.32
CA PRO A 167 -12.73 -4.81 16.86
C PRO A 167 -13.62 -4.86 18.11
N ARG A 168 -13.88 -3.70 18.74
CA ARG A 168 -14.85 -3.55 19.83
C ARG A 168 -16.27 -4.02 19.46
N ILE A 169 -16.61 -4.14 18.17
CA ILE A 169 -17.90 -4.71 17.73
C ILE A 169 -18.13 -6.16 18.20
N LEU A 170 -17.06 -6.88 18.58
CA LEU A 170 -17.12 -8.24 19.08
C LEU A 170 -17.37 -8.32 20.60
N GLN A 171 -17.23 -7.20 21.32
CA GLN A 171 -17.31 -7.18 22.77
C GLN A 171 -18.76 -7.27 23.24
N CYS A 172 -19.00 -8.03 24.30
CA CYS A 172 -20.29 -8.22 24.94
C CYS A 172 -20.23 -7.85 26.43
N GLU A 173 -21.36 -7.97 27.13
CA GLU A 173 -21.44 -7.64 28.57
C GLU A 173 -20.53 -8.55 29.42
N GLU A 174 -20.28 -9.77 28.96
CA GLU A 174 -19.41 -10.75 29.62
C GLU A 174 -17.92 -10.54 29.32
N THR A 175 -17.57 -9.64 28.39
CA THR A 175 -16.17 -9.34 28.09
C THR A 175 -15.48 -8.70 29.30
N SER A 176 -14.45 -9.35 29.81
CA SER A 176 -13.68 -8.88 30.98
C SER A 176 -13.01 -7.52 30.73
N ARG A 177 -13.42 -6.52 31.51
CA ARG A 177 -12.82 -5.16 31.48
C ARG A 177 -11.37 -5.15 31.94
N GLU A 178 -10.99 -6.08 32.83
CA GLU A 178 -9.62 -6.20 33.28
C GLU A 178 -8.72 -6.69 32.14
N THR A 179 -9.15 -7.73 31.43
CA THR A 179 -8.42 -8.26 30.27
C THR A 179 -8.33 -7.24 29.14
N LEU A 180 -9.41 -6.47 28.89
CA LEU A 180 -9.38 -5.37 27.92
C LEU A 180 -8.37 -4.27 28.32
N ARG A 181 -8.17 -4.03 29.62
CA ARG A 181 -7.16 -3.07 30.09
C ARG A 181 -5.76 -3.59 29.82
N GLN A 182 -5.49 -4.87 30.10
CA GLN A 182 -4.22 -5.51 29.78
C GLN A 182 -3.91 -5.43 28.28
N LEU A 183 -4.90 -5.75 27.44
CA LEU A 183 -4.80 -5.61 25.98
C LEU A 183 -4.46 -4.16 25.59
N LYS A 184 -5.18 -3.18 26.14
CA LYS A 184 -4.96 -1.75 25.85
C LYS A 184 -3.55 -1.29 26.26
N GLU A 185 -3.10 -1.68 27.45
CA GLU A 185 -1.77 -1.32 27.95
C GLU A 185 -0.65 -1.90 27.07
N ALA A 186 -0.80 -3.16 26.63
CA ALA A 186 0.15 -3.78 25.72
C ALA A 186 0.20 -3.08 24.35
N LEU A 187 -0.96 -2.72 23.80
CA LEU A 187 -1.05 -1.95 22.56
C LEU A 187 -0.37 -0.58 22.70
N GLN A 188 -0.61 0.14 23.80
CA GLN A 188 0.03 1.44 24.07
C GLN A 188 1.55 1.34 24.21
N GLN A 189 2.05 0.20 24.69
CA GLN A 189 3.48 -0.08 24.82
C GLN A 189 4.10 -0.72 23.58
N TRP A 190 3.32 -0.95 22.51
CA TRP A 190 3.76 -1.63 21.29
C TRP A 190 4.35 -3.03 21.55
N LYS A 191 3.73 -3.76 22.48
CA LYS A 191 4.17 -5.12 22.85
C LYS A 191 3.17 -6.18 22.40
N PRO A 192 3.64 -7.37 22.01
CA PRO A 192 2.77 -8.53 21.82
C PRO A 192 2.00 -8.87 23.11
N VAL A 193 0.79 -9.37 22.94
CA VAL A 193 -0.09 -9.76 24.04
C VAL A 193 -0.97 -10.93 23.61
N GLU A 194 -1.16 -11.87 24.53
CA GLU A 194 -2.03 -13.02 24.37
C GLU A 194 -3.00 -13.01 25.56
N VAL A 195 -4.30 -12.99 25.27
CA VAL A 195 -5.37 -12.89 26.26
C VAL A 195 -6.57 -13.72 25.83
N GLU A 196 -7.30 -14.23 26.81
CA GLU A 196 -8.59 -14.89 26.58
C GLU A 196 -9.73 -13.89 26.85
N LEU A 197 -10.62 -13.72 25.86
CA LEU A 197 -11.75 -12.81 25.90
C LEU A 197 -13.03 -13.53 25.47
N ILE A 198 -14.13 -13.26 26.17
CA ILE A 198 -15.47 -13.64 25.71
C ILE A 198 -15.94 -12.55 24.74
N ASN A 199 -16.31 -12.97 23.53
CA ASN A 199 -16.85 -12.13 22.47
C ASN A 199 -18.20 -12.70 22.02
N ALA A 200 -19.07 -11.84 21.50
CA ALA A 200 -20.33 -12.24 20.89
C ALA A 200 -20.25 -12.27 19.37
N ARG A 201 -20.99 -13.21 18.78
CA ARG A 201 -21.29 -13.26 17.36
C ARG A 201 -22.30 -12.18 16.98
N ARG A 202 -22.46 -11.97 15.67
CA ARG A 202 -23.42 -11.02 15.10
C ARG A 202 -24.86 -11.26 15.57
N ASP A 203 -25.23 -12.51 15.77
CA ASP A 203 -26.53 -12.97 16.24
C ASP A 203 -26.70 -12.91 17.78
N GLY A 204 -25.65 -12.50 18.50
CA GLY A 204 -25.65 -12.34 19.96
C GLY A 204 -25.31 -13.60 20.75
N THR A 205 -24.86 -14.67 20.07
CA THR A 205 -24.36 -15.91 20.72
C THR A 205 -22.88 -15.84 21.09
#